data_AF-A0A8H7AQG7-F1
#
_entry.id   AF-A0A8H7AQG7-F1
#
_cell.length_a   1.000
_cell.length_b   1.000
_cell.length_c   1.000
_cell.angle_alpha   90.00
_cell.angle_beta   90.00
_cell.angle_gamma   90.00
#
_symmetry.space_group_name_H-M   'P 1'
#
loop_
_entity.id
_entity.type
_entity.pdbx_description
1 polymer ?
#
loop_
_entity_poly.entity_id
_entity_poly.type
_entity_poly.pdbx_seq_one_letter_code
_entity_poly.pdbx_strand_id
1 'polypeptide(L)'
;MAQADHAAALAKLRSQQQNHPLSILKIAEPIVTSTQNTVSPSKRGSNVSNSEIENPTPASLEADLLHYKDLFSKLHFSYLEQVTKEKFLRSIVGDPPLLVSHAENVALEALLVQQKAALKAAKEEVSVLVQEMEGMARQLAARWEDVQTKTAELERLPAEIEGLDAVIKELREEQDAREGKLYRSEDPRMNLSLAETEELVKQQKEKAATLDKQIAALQRQMPAKIRECEMTERELDALEKRRSEVSSAASAARKVKEDGGRDELEEKGRWYRSAEIVLKEMVDVDA
;
A
#
# COMPACT_ATOMS: atom_id res chain seq x y z
N MET A 1 -1.79 15.10 14.59
CA MET A 1 -0.58 15.95 14.68
C MET A 1 -0.05 16.30 13.29
N ALA A 2 0.17 15.33 12.39
CA ALA A 2 0.70 15.60 11.04
C ALA A 2 -0.07 16.65 10.19
N GLN A 3 -1.41 16.62 10.17
CA GLN A 3 -2.21 17.61 9.42
C GLN A 3 -2.00 19.07 9.88
N ALA A 4 -1.78 19.28 11.19
CA ALA A 4 -1.54 20.61 11.74
C ALA A 4 -0.16 21.15 11.32
N ASP A 5 0.82 20.25 11.18
CA ASP A 5 2.18 20.60 10.77
C ASP A 5 2.24 21.01 9.28
N HIS A 6 1.47 20.35 8.40
CA HIS A 6 1.39 20.69 6.97
C HIS A 6 0.76 22.06 6.71
N ALA A 7 -0.38 22.36 7.34
CA ALA A 7 -1.05 23.64 7.20
C ALA A 7 -0.19 24.79 7.76
N ALA A 8 0.50 24.56 8.88
CA ALA A 8 1.44 25.52 9.46
C ALA A 8 2.66 25.77 8.54
N ALA A 9 3.18 24.72 7.88
CA ALA A 9 4.28 24.85 6.93
C ALA A 9 3.88 25.67 5.68
N LEU A 10 2.70 25.40 5.09
CA LEU A 10 2.18 26.18 3.96
C LEU A 10 1.92 27.64 4.33
N ALA A 11 1.34 27.89 5.51
CA ALA A 11 1.10 29.25 5.99
C ALA A 11 2.42 30.03 6.19
N LYS A 12 3.45 29.38 6.73
CA LYS A 12 4.79 29.95 6.89
C LYS A 12 5.46 30.22 5.55
N LEU A 13 5.30 29.33 4.56
CA LEU A 13 5.87 29.50 3.23
C LEU A 13 5.20 30.65 2.47
N ARG A 14 3.86 30.75 2.55
CA ARG A 14 3.10 31.86 1.97
C ARG A 14 3.44 33.21 2.62
N SER A 15 3.61 33.26 3.94
CA SER A 15 4.01 34.50 4.62
C SER A 15 5.42 34.93 4.24
N GLN A 16 6.36 33.99 4.08
CA GLN A 16 7.70 34.27 3.59
C GLN A 16 7.68 34.79 2.14
N GLN A 17 6.87 34.21 1.26
CA GLN A 17 6.71 34.69 -0.13
C GLN A 17 6.09 36.09 -0.20
N GLN A 18 5.13 36.40 0.68
CA GLN A 18 4.52 37.73 0.77
C GLN A 18 5.49 38.78 1.31
N ASN A 19 6.32 38.42 2.29
CA ASN A 19 7.34 39.31 2.86
C ASN A 19 8.50 39.56 1.89
N HIS A 20 8.81 38.59 1.01
CA HIS A 20 9.88 38.69 0.03
C HIS A 20 9.38 38.38 -1.39
N PRO A 21 8.59 39.27 -2.02
CA PRO A 21 8.14 39.07 -3.38
C PRO A 21 9.34 39.16 -4.33
N LEU A 22 9.74 38.01 -4.88
CA LEU A 22 10.79 37.88 -5.90
C LEU A 22 10.28 38.46 -7.23
N SER A 23 10.24 39.79 -7.33
CA SER A 23 10.00 40.50 -8.59
C SER A 23 11.31 41.09 -9.07
N ILE A 24 11.66 40.80 -10.33
CA ILE A 24 12.85 41.36 -11.00
C ILE A 24 12.87 42.89 -10.86
N LEU A 25 11.69 43.53 -10.91
CA LEU A 25 11.56 44.99 -10.77
C LEU A 25 11.92 45.49 -9.36
N LYS A 26 11.54 44.76 -8.30
CA LYS A 26 11.88 45.13 -6.90
C LYS A 26 13.34 44.87 -6.56
N ILE A 27 13.93 43.84 -7.18
CA ILE A 27 15.35 43.51 -7.00
C ILE A 27 16.24 44.49 -7.78
N ALA A 28 15.77 44.97 -8.93
CA ALA A 28 16.49 45.95 -9.76
C ALA A 28 16.35 47.40 -9.28
N GLU A 29 15.29 47.75 -8.55
CA GLU A 29 15.04 49.10 -8.01
C GLU A 29 16.23 49.72 -7.24
N PRO A 30 16.90 49.02 -6.30
CA PRO A 30 18.10 49.56 -5.63
C PRO A 30 19.31 49.75 -6.56
N ILE A 31 19.41 48.97 -7.65
CA ILE A 31 20.50 49.11 -8.63
C ILE A 31 20.27 50.36 -9.50
N VAL A 32 19.02 50.59 -9.92
CA VAL A 32 18.61 51.74 -10.74
C VAL A 32 18.64 53.05 -9.94
N THR A 33 18.29 53.02 -8.65
CA THR A 33 18.37 54.22 -7.79
C THR A 33 19.80 54.56 -7.38
N SER A 34 20.69 53.57 -7.23
CA SER A 34 22.11 53.80 -6.95
C SER A 34 22.84 54.47 -8.13
N THR A 35 22.48 54.15 -9.38
CA THR A 35 23.04 54.82 -10.56
C THR A 35 22.58 56.27 -10.71
N GLN A 36 21.35 56.61 -10.28
CA GLN A 36 20.82 57.98 -10.32
C GLN A 36 21.49 58.93 -9.32
N ASN A 37 21.98 58.44 -8.17
CA ASN A 37 22.60 59.28 -7.14
C ASN A 37 24.05 59.70 -7.43
N THR A 38 24.65 59.24 -8.53
CA THR A 38 26.04 59.61 -8.90
C THR A 38 26.13 60.73 -9.94
N VAL A 39 25.00 61.27 -10.42
CA VAL A 39 24.98 62.39 -11.38
C VAL A 39 24.48 63.65 -10.68
N SER A 40 25.42 64.53 -10.31
CA SER A 40 25.12 65.87 -9.77
C SER A 40 24.29 66.71 -10.77
N PRO A 41 23.35 67.56 -10.30
CA PRO A 41 22.41 68.27 -11.17
C PRO A 41 23.05 69.57 -11.66
N SER A 42 23.90 69.51 -12.68
CA SER A 42 24.27 70.70 -13.44
C SER A 42 24.74 70.33 -14.84
N LYS A 43 23.78 70.10 -15.75
CA LYS A 43 23.91 70.53 -17.14
C LYS A 43 22.57 70.43 -17.86
N ARG A 44 22.05 71.62 -18.14
CA ARG A 44 20.99 71.94 -19.09
C ARG A 44 21.32 71.30 -20.45
N GLY A 45 20.43 70.48 -20.97
CA GLY A 45 20.50 69.91 -22.32
C GLY A 45 19.10 69.47 -22.77
N SER A 46 18.45 70.34 -23.55
CA SER A 46 17.28 70.10 -24.44
C SER A 46 16.41 68.87 -24.23
N ASN A 47 15.22 69.13 -23.70
CA ASN A 47 14.04 68.27 -23.67
C ASN A 47 13.50 67.99 -25.10
N VAL A 48 13.73 66.79 -25.64
CA VAL A 48 13.05 66.22 -26.84
C VAL A 48 12.77 64.71 -26.61
N SER A 49 12.43 64.28 -25.39
CA SER A 49 12.09 62.86 -25.14
C SER A 49 11.23 62.68 -23.89
N ASN A 50 10.08 63.36 -23.81
CA ASN A 50 9.16 63.14 -22.69
C ASN A 50 7.68 62.93 -23.11
N SER A 51 7.45 62.50 -24.34
CA SER A 51 6.13 62.01 -24.76
C SER A 51 6.18 60.49 -24.82
N GLU A 52 5.25 59.85 -24.10
CA GLU A 52 4.90 58.42 -24.19
C GLU A 52 5.74 57.44 -23.34
N ILE A 53 5.71 57.63 -22.02
CA ILE A 53 5.84 56.51 -21.07
C ILE A 53 4.45 56.27 -20.47
N GLU A 54 3.51 55.86 -21.31
CA GLU A 54 2.21 55.38 -20.86
C GLU A 54 2.23 53.85 -20.99
N ASN A 55 2.60 53.17 -19.90
CA ASN A 55 2.63 51.71 -19.73
C ASN A 55 3.61 50.93 -20.63
N PRO A 56 4.89 50.77 -20.23
CA PRO A 56 5.83 49.95 -20.99
C PRO A 56 5.41 48.47 -20.92
N THR A 57 4.82 47.98 -22.00
CA THR A 57 4.72 46.54 -22.24
C THR A 57 6.08 46.03 -22.70
N PRO A 58 6.48 44.78 -22.37
CA PRO A 58 7.82 44.26 -22.69
C PRO A 58 8.14 44.27 -24.19
N ALA A 59 7.12 44.17 -25.05
CA ALA A 59 7.27 44.30 -26.50
C ALA A 59 7.52 45.76 -26.96
N SER A 60 6.97 46.76 -26.24
CA SER A 60 7.23 48.19 -26.52
C SER A 60 8.67 48.56 -26.18
N LEU A 61 9.20 48.03 -25.08
CA LEU A 61 10.55 48.31 -24.62
C LEU A 61 11.62 47.88 -25.65
N GLU A 62 11.42 46.73 -26.31
CA GLU A 62 12.34 46.26 -27.36
C GLU A 62 12.33 47.20 -28.57
N ALA A 63 11.15 47.64 -29.02
CA ALA A 63 11.01 48.58 -30.12
C ALA A 63 11.65 49.94 -29.80
N ASP A 64 11.45 50.44 -28.58
CA ASP A 64 12.03 51.69 -28.10
C ASP A 64 13.56 51.61 -28.03
N LEU A 65 14.12 50.52 -27.52
CA LEU A 65 15.57 50.31 -27.46
C LEU A 65 16.21 50.28 -28.86
N LEU A 66 15.55 49.67 -29.85
CA LEU A 66 16.00 49.69 -31.24
C LEU A 66 15.93 51.10 -31.82
N HIS A 67 14.84 51.83 -31.58
CA HIS A 67 14.70 53.21 -32.03
C HIS A 67 15.78 54.13 -31.45
N TYR A 68 16.02 54.06 -30.13
CA TYR A 68 17.06 54.85 -29.48
C TYR A 68 18.45 54.46 -29.96
N LYS A 69 18.73 53.18 -30.18
CA LYS A 69 20.02 52.74 -30.77
C LYS A 69 20.26 53.38 -32.14
N ASP A 70 19.25 53.40 -32.99
CA ASP A 70 19.35 54.02 -34.31
C ASP A 70 19.46 55.54 -34.25
N LEU A 71 18.71 56.20 -33.35
CA LEU A 71 18.81 57.63 -33.12
C LEU A 71 20.20 58.01 -32.57
N PHE A 72 20.69 57.30 -31.56
CA PHE A 72 21.99 57.55 -30.96
C PHE A 72 23.12 57.26 -31.93
N SER A 73 23.04 56.22 -32.77
CA SER A 73 24.06 55.96 -33.79
C SER A 73 24.12 57.09 -34.83
N LYS A 74 22.97 57.61 -35.28
CA LYS A 74 22.90 58.77 -36.19
C LYS A 74 23.40 60.05 -35.52
N LEU A 75 23.01 60.31 -34.28
CA LEU A 75 23.44 61.47 -33.50
C LEU A 75 24.94 61.41 -33.22
N HIS A 76 25.46 60.23 -32.87
CA HIS A 76 26.87 60.00 -32.63
C HIS A 76 27.70 60.22 -33.91
N PHE A 77 27.23 59.69 -35.06
CA PHE A 77 27.89 59.93 -36.34
C PHE A 77 27.89 61.41 -36.71
N SER A 78 26.74 62.09 -36.62
CA SER A 78 26.62 63.53 -36.89
C SER A 78 27.50 64.37 -35.97
N TYR A 79 27.53 64.05 -34.66
CA TYR A 79 28.37 64.74 -33.69
C TYR A 79 29.85 64.52 -33.96
N LEU A 80 30.28 63.27 -34.22
CA LEU A 80 31.67 62.98 -34.56
C LEU A 80 32.07 63.69 -35.85
N GLU A 81 31.22 63.69 -36.87
CA GLU A 81 31.46 64.40 -38.12
C GLU A 81 31.58 65.91 -37.88
N GLN A 82 30.69 66.51 -37.09
CA GLN A 82 30.74 67.93 -36.77
C GLN A 82 32.00 68.29 -35.97
N VAL A 83 32.31 67.55 -34.90
CA VAL A 83 33.48 67.81 -34.06
C VAL A 83 34.77 67.60 -34.84
N THR A 84 34.84 66.61 -35.73
CA THR A 84 36.02 66.40 -36.57
C THR A 84 36.17 67.52 -37.59
N LYS A 85 35.09 67.96 -38.24
CA LYS A 85 35.10 69.13 -39.13
C LYS A 85 35.54 70.40 -38.40
N GLU A 86 34.97 70.69 -37.24
CA GLU A 86 35.34 71.86 -36.43
C GLU A 86 36.78 71.78 -35.94
N LYS A 87 37.23 70.61 -35.47
CA LYS A 87 38.62 70.41 -35.02
C LYS A 87 39.62 70.55 -36.16
N PHE A 88 39.28 70.06 -37.36
CA PHE A 88 40.10 70.23 -38.57
C PHE A 88 40.16 71.69 -39.02
N LEU A 89 39.03 72.38 -39.07
CA LEU A 89 39.01 73.81 -39.37
C LEU A 89 39.80 74.60 -38.34
N ARG A 90 39.66 74.27 -37.05
CA ARG A 90 40.43 74.92 -35.98
C ARG A 90 41.92 74.59 -36.02
N SER A 91 42.32 73.40 -36.48
CA SER A 91 43.74 73.06 -36.61
C SER A 91 44.42 73.76 -37.79
N ILE A 92 43.66 74.08 -38.84
CA ILE A 92 44.16 74.78 -40.04
C ILE A 92 44.07 76.30 -39.89
N VAL A 93 43.00 76.82 -39.29
CA VAL A 93 42.69 78.26 -39.18
C VAL A 93 43.15 78.85 -37.83
N GLY A 94 43.39 78.02 -36.81
CA GLY A 94 43.88 78.47 -35.51
C GLY A 94 45.31 79.01 -35.59
N ASP A 95 45.57 80.12 -34.91
CA ASP A 95 46.89 80.74 -34.80
C ASP A 95 47.40 80.59 -33.35
N PRO A 96 48.45 79.78 -33.08
CA PRO A 96 49.26 79.00 -34.03
C PRO A 96 48.60 77.68 -34.48
N PRO A 97 48.94 77.18 -35.68
CA PRO A 97 48.37 75.94 -36.20
C PRO A 97 48.72 74.76 -35.30
N LEU A 98 47.72 73.93 -34.98
CA LEU A 98 47.92 72.72 -34.18
C LEU A 98 48.59 71.64 -35.02
N LEU A 99 49.91 71.65 -35.04
CA LEU A 99 50.75 70.60 -35.61
C LEU A 99 50.97 69.53 -34.55
N VAL A 100 50.31 68.37 -34.70
CA VAL A 100 50.58 67.23 -33.81
C VAL A 100 52.01 66.77 -34.06
N SER A 101 52.86 66.93 -33.06
CA SER A 101 54.26 66.52 -33.17
C SER A 101 54.37 64.99 -33.15
N HIS A 102 55.39 64.44 -33.81
CA HIS A 102 55.65 62.99 -33.74
C HIS A 102 55.86 62.51 -32.29
N ALA A 103 56.46 63.36 -31.44
CA ALA A 103 56.62 63.09 -30.02
C ALA A 103 55.28 62.97 -29.26
N GLU A 104 54.31 63.85 -29.54
CA GLU A 104 52.96 63.76 -28.98
C GLU A 104 52.23 62.50 -29.45
N ASN A 105 52.36 62.13 -30.73
CA ASN A 105 51.77 60.89 -31.24
C ASN A 105 52.32 59.66 -30.53
N VAL A 106 53.64 59.57 -30.37
CA VAL A 106 54.28 58.45 -29.64
C VAL A 106 53.82 58.41 -28.18
N ALA A 107 53.67 59.55 -27.52
CA ALA A 107 53.16 59.62 -26.14
C ALA A 107 51.68 59.19 -26.04
N LEU A 108 50.83 59.60 -26.99
CA LEU A 108 49.42 59.19 -27.06
C LEU A 108 49.27 57.71 -27.41
N GLU A 109 50.12 57.17 -28.28
CA GLU A 109 50.15 55.75 -28.59
C GLU A 109 50.51 54.91 -27.36
N ALA A 110 51.52 55.33 -26.59
CA ALA A 110 51.88 54.67 -25.33
C ALA A 110 50.72 54.67 -24.32
N LEU A 111 50.03 55.81 -24.18
CA LEU A 111 48.85 55.93 -23.31
C LEU A 111 47.68 55.08 -23.80
N LEU A 112 47.44 55.02 -25.12
CA LEU A 112 46.41 54.17 -25.71
C LEU A 112 46.69 52.68 -25.49
N VAL A 113 47.95 52.26 -25.54
CA VAL A 113 48.33 50.86 -25.23
C VAL A 113 47.98 50.53 -23.78
N GLN A 114 48.32 51.42 -22.84
CA GLN A 114 47.98 51.24 -21.42
C GLN A 114 46.47 51.20 -21.19
N GLN A 115 45.72 52.15 -21.76
CA GLN A 115 44.26 52.20 -21.62
C GLN A 115 43.57 51.01 -22.29
N LYS A 116 44.07 50.54 -23.44
CA LYS A 116 43.55 49.33 -24.10
C LYS A 116 43.82 48.08 -23.26
N ALA A 117 44.97 47.98 -22.59
CA ALA A 117 45.26 46.88 -21.68
C ALA A 117 44.31 46.90 -20.48
N ALA A 118 44.13 48.06 -19.84
CA ALA A 118 43.20 48.23 -18.72
C ALA A 118 41.74 47.91 -19.13
N LEU A 119 41.30 48.37 -20.31
CA LEU A 119 39.97 48.07 -20.82
C LEU A 119 39.78 46.58 -21.11
N LYS A 120 40.81 45.88 -21.61
CA LYS A 120 40.74 44.44 -21.83
C LYS A 120 40.62 43.68 -20.51
N ALA A 121 41.42 44.05 -19.51
CA ALA A 121 41.33 43.45 -18.17
C ALA A 121 39.93 43.65 -17.56
N ALA A 122 39.41 44.88 -17.58
CA ALA A 122 38.06 45.17 -17.09
C ALA A 122 36.96 44.41 -17.86
N LYS A 123 37.11 44.24 -19.18
CA LYS A 123 36.16 43.42 -19.97
C LYS A 123 36.19 41.95 -19.59
N GLU A 124 37.37 41.42 -19.30
CA GLU A 124 37.52 40.04 -18.85
C GLU A 124 36.90 39.85 -17.46
N GLU A 125 37.17 40.76 -16.52
CA GLU A 125 36.54 40.77 -15.19
C GLU A 125 35.01 40.82 -15.27
N VAL A 126 34.46 41.73 -16.09
CA VAL A 126 33.00 41.81 -16.30
C VAL A 126 32.47 40.54 -16.95
N SER A 127 33.19 39.96 -17.92
CA SER A 127 32.79 38.70 -18.55
C SER A 127 32.71 37.55 -17.54
N VAL A 128 33.66 37.45 -16.63
CA VAL A 128 33.66 36.43 -15.57
C VAL A 128 32.48 36.66 -14.62
N LEU A 129 32.28 37.90 -14.17
CA LEU A 129 31.15 38.23 -13.29
C LEU A 129 29.80 37.93 -13.92
N VAL A 130 29.62 38.20 -15.22
CA VAL A 130 28.38 37.87 -15.95
C VAL A 130 28.17 36.36 -15.99
N GLN A 131 29.20 35.57 -16.25
CA GLN A 131 29.10 34.10 -16.24
C GLN A 131 28.72 33.57 -14.84
N GLU A 132 29.30 34.12 -13.78
CA GLU A 132 28.95 33.78 -12.40
C GLU A 132 27.49 34.14 -12.09
N MET A 133 27.05 35.34 -12.49
CA MET A 133 25.67 35.79 -12.32
C MET A 133 24.67 34.91 -13.08
N GLU A 134 24.98 34.53 -14.31
CA GLU A 134 24.15 33.59 -15.09
C GLU A 134 24.08 32.22 -14.41
N GLY A 135 25.21 31.72 -13.89
CA GLY A 135 25.25 30.46 -13.14
C GLY A 135 24.35 30.51 -11.90
N MET A 136 24.46 31.59 -11.11
CA MET A 136 23.60 31.81 -9.94
C MET A 136 22.13 31.96 -10.32
N ALA A 137 21.81 32.67 -11.40
CA ALA A 137 20.45 32.85 -11.88
C ALA A 137 19.81 31.51 -12.28
N ARG A 138 20.54 30.63 -13.00
CA ARG A 138 20.06 29.29 -13.37
C ARG A 138 19.82 28.41 -12.14
N GLN A 139 20.74 28.43 -11.17
CA GLN A 139 20.57 27.69 -9.92
C GLN A 139 19.37 28.19 -9.11
N LEU A 140 19.17 29.51 -9.05
CA LEU A 140 18.03 30.11 -8.37
C LEU A 140 16.71 29.74 -9.05
N ALA A 141 16.66 29.77 -10.40
CA ALA A 141 15.49 29.35 -11.16
C ALA A 141 15.10 27.89 -10.87
N ALA A 142 16.08 26.97 -10.90
CA ALA A 142 15.83 25.56 -10.61
C ALA A 142 15.33 25.34 -9.17
N ARG A 143 15.90 26.05 -8.18
CA ARG A 143 15.43 25.98 -6.79
C ARG A 143 14.02 26.55 -6.63
N TRP A 144 13.70 27.61 -7.36
CA TRP A 144 12.37 28.20 -7.33
C TRP A 144 11.33 27.23 -7.90
N GLU A 145 11.62 26.57 -9.03
CA GLU A 145 10.75 25.53 -9.61
C GLU A 145 10.53 24.36 -8.63
N ASP A 146 11.58 23.88 -7.97
CA ASP A 146 11.48 22.82 -6.96
C ASP A 146 10.60 23.25 -5.76
N VAL A 147 10.71 24.49 -5.29
CA VAL A 147 9.85 25.01 -4.23
C VAL A 147 8.39 25.13 -4.71
N GLN A 148 8.15 25.58 -5.94
CA GLN A 148 6.80 25.69 -6.50
C GLN A 148 6.13 24.33 -6.64
N THR A 149 6.84 23.33 -7.17
CA THR A 149 6.31 21.96 -7.32
C THR A 149 5.96 21.36 -5.97
N LYS A 150 6.87 21.43 -4.97
CA LYS A 150 6.60 20.98 -3.60
C LYS A 150 5.45 21.73 -2.92
N THR A 151 5.31 23.03 -3.20
CA THR A 151 4.19 23.81 -2.67
C THR A 151 2.87 23.32 -3.25
N ALA A 152 2.81 23.04 -4.56
CA ALA A 152 1.62 22.48 -5.20
C ALA A 152 1.28 21.07 -4.67
N GLU A 153 2.29 20.22 -4.42
CA GLU A 153 2.09 18.92 -3.78
C GLU A 153 1.52 19.06 -2.36
N LEU A 154 2.09 19.95 -1.55
CA LEU A 154 1.61 20.23 -0.20
C LEU A 154 0.18 20.77 -0.15
N GLU A 155 -0.26 21.50 -1.19
CA GLU A 155 -1.64 21.97 -1.30
C GLU A 155 -2.63 20.84 -1.63
N ARG A 156 -2.19 19.82 -2.37
CA ARG A 156 -3.02 18.69 -2.78
C ARG A 156 -3.15 17.60 -1.71
N LEU A 157 -2.07 17.30 -1.00
CA LEU A 157 -1.99 16.21 -0.02
C LEU A 157 -3.09 16.22 1.06
N PRO A 158 -3.51 17.35 1.65
CA PRO A 158 -4.54 17.37 2.68
C PRO A 158 -5.88 16.82 2.19
N ALA A 159 -6.31 17.21 0.98
CA ALA A 159 -7.55 16.74 0.39
C ALA A 159 -7.51 15.23 0.09
N GLU A 160 -6.35 14.72 -0.32
CA GLU A 160 -6.15 13.28 -0.54
C GLU A 160 -6.19 12.49 0.76
N ILE A 161 -5.56 13.00 1.83
CA ILE A 161 -5.61 12.38 3.15
C ILE A 161 -7.04 12.35 3.68
N GLU A 162 -7.79 13.46 3.57
CA GLU A 162 -9.20 13.50 3.97
C GLU A 162 -10.06 12.51 3.17
N GLY A 163 -9.80 12.37 1.87
CA GLY A 163 -10.45 11.36 1.03
C GLY A 163 -10.14 9.94 1.46
N LEU A 164 -8.87 9.62 1.76
CA LEU A 164 -8.47 8.31 2.25
C LEU A 164 -9.05 8.01 3.63
N ASP A 165 -9.11 8.99 4.53
CA ASP A 165 -9.73 8.83 5.86
C ASP A 165 -11.25 8.57 5.74
N ALA A 166 -11.93 9.19 4.78
CA ALA A 166 -13.33 8.93 4.49
C ALA A 166 -13.53 7.48 3.99
N VAL A 167 -12.69 7.01 3.06
CA VAL A 167 -12.73 5.64 2.57
C VAL A 167 -12.41 4.63 3.68
N ILE A 168 -11.45 4.91 4.55
CA ILE A 168 -11.14 4.05 5.71
C ILE A 168 -12.34 3.96 6.65
N LYS A 169 -13.03 5.07 6.91
CA LYS A 169 -14.25 5.08 7.73
C LYS A 169 -15.36 4.24 7.07
N GLU A 170 -15.60 4.43 5.78
CA GLU A 170 -16.59 3.65 5.02
C GLU A 170 -16.26 2.15 5.06
N LEU A 171 -15.01 1.76 4.80
CA LEU A 171 -14.59 0.35 4.85
C LEU A 171 -14.72 -0.24 6.26
N ARG A 172 -14.45 0.55 7.31
CA ARG A 172 -14.67 0.11 8.70
C ARG A 172 -16.15 -0.04 9.01
N GLU A 173 -16.99 0.88 8.57
CA GLU A 173 -18.44 0.77 8.72
C GLU A 173 -18.99 -0.43 7.93
N GLU A 174 -18.49 -0.70 6.72
CA GLU A 174 -18.83 -1.90 5.95
C GLU A 174 -18.34 -3.17 6.65
N GLN A 175 -17.15 -3.15 7.25
CA GLN A 175 -16.62 -4.26 8.03
C GLN A 175 -17.47 -4.48 9.28
N ASP A 176 -17.77 -3.45 10.06
CA ASP A 176 -18.63 -3.52 11.25
C ASP A 176 -20.06 -3.97 10.89
N ALA A 177 -20.59 -3.53 9.74
CA ALA A 177 -21.89 -3.97 9.24
C ALA A 177 -21.86 -5.41 8.74
N ARG A 178 -20.76 -5.85 8.11
CA ARG A 178 -20.54 -7.25 7.74
C ARG A 178 -20.39 -8.12 8.96
N GLU A 179 -19.51 -7.76 9.89
CA GLU A 179 -19.34 -8.43 11.18
C GLU A 179 -20.67 -8.46 11.93
N GLY A 180 -21.36 -7.34 12.10
CA GLY A 180 -22.68 -7.27 12.75
C GLY A 180 -23.81 -8.05 12.05
N LYS A 181 -23.66 -8.37 10.75
CA LYS A 181 -24.54 -9.28 10.00
C LYS A 181 -24.07 -10.73 10.01
N LEU A 182 -22.77 -11.00 10.02
CA LEU A 182 -22.18 -12.34 10.06
C LEU A 182 -22.33 -12.95 11.46
N TYR A 183 -22.17 -12.15 12.52
CA TYR A 183 -22.35 -12.51 13.92
C TYR A 183 -23.82 -12.60 14.36
N ARG A 184 -24.77 -12.38 13.46
CA ARG A 184 -26.21 -12.56 13.71
C ARG A 184 -26.78 -13.73 12.92
N SER A 185 -25.94 -14.73 12.62
CA SER A 185 -26.43 -16.06 12.31
C SER A 185 -27.13 -16.63 13.56
N GLU A 186 -28.30 -17.24 13.38
CA GLU A 186 -29.08 -17.85 14.48
C GLU A 186 -28.28 -18.97 15.19
N ASP A 187 -27.27 -19.53 14.52
CA ASP A 187 -26.38 -20.56 15.06
C ASP A 187 -25.18 -19.95 15.83
N PRO A 188 -25.08 -20.14 17.17
CA PRO A 188 -24.02 -19.55 17.99
C PRO A 188 -22.59 -19.97 17.63
N ARG A 189 -22.44 -21.08 16.88
CA ARG A 189 -21.13 -21.59 16.43
C ARG A 189 -20.52 -20.79 15.29
N MET A 190 -21.36 -20.06 14.55
CA MET A 190 -20.92 -19.22 13.43
C MET A 190 -20.48 -17.82 13.90
N ASN A 191 -20.69 -17.52 15.18
CA ASN A 191 -20.42 -16.22 15.80
C ASN A 191 -19.17 -16.26 16.71
N LEU A 192 -18.38 -17.32 16.62
CA LEU A 192 -17.18 -17.52 17.45
C LEU A 192 -15.97 -16.85 16.80
N SER A 193 -15.08 -16.33 17.64
CA SER A 193 -13.80 -15.80 17.17
C SER A 193 -12.94 -16.90 16.54
N LEU A 194 -11.99 -16.52 15.69
CA LEU A 194 -11.08 -17.48 15.05
C LEU A 194 -10.40 -18.41 16.07
N ALA A 195 -9.93 -17.84 17.19
CA ALA A 195 -9.31 -18.60 18.28
C ALA A 195 -10.27 -19.65 18.89
N GLU A 196 -11.52 -19.27 19.18
CA GLU A 196 -12.52 -20.19 19.73
C GLU A 196 -12.91 -21.29 18.72
N THR A 197 -12.96 -20.98 17.43
CA THR A 197 -13.23 -22.00 16.39
C THR A 197 -12.08 -22.99 16.26
N GLU A 198 -10.82 -22.55 16.37
CA GLU A 198 -9.66 -23.44 16.36
C GLU A 198 -9.66 -24.39 17.56
N GLU A 199 -10.01 -23.90 18.75
CA GLU A 199 -10.17 -24.73 19.94
C GLU A 199 -11.29 -25.77 19.78
N LEU A 200 -12.46 -25.38 19.27
CA LEU A 200 -13.55 -26.31 19.03
C LEU A 200 -13.20 -27.37 17.99
N VAL A 201 -12.51 -27.00 16.92
CA VAL A 201 -12.02 -27.95 15.91
C VAL A 201 -11.03 -28.93 16.54
N LYS A 202 -10.13 -28.46 17.41
CA LYS A 202 -9.20 -29.32 18.14
C LYS A 202 -9.94 -30.31 19.04
N GLN A 203 -10.92 -29.83 19.83
CA GLN A 203 -11.75 -30.68 20.68
C GLN A 203 -12.55 -31.71 19.88
N GLN A 204 -13.12 -31.34 18.72
CA GLN A 204 -13.81 -32.27 17.85
C GLN A 204 -12.87 -33.33 17.27
N LYS A 205 -11.65 -32.95 16.85
CA LYS A 205 -10.64 -33.89 16.36
C LYS A 205 -10.21 -34.88 17.45
N GLU A 206 -10.05 -34.42 18.69
CA GLU A 206 -9.74 -35.29 19.82
C GLU A 206 -10.89 -36.27 20.12
N LYS A 207 -12.15 -35.80 20.09
CA LYS A 207 -13.35 -36.66 20.23
C LYS A 207 -13.50 -37.66 19.08
N ALA A 208 -13.22 -37.26 17.85
CA ALA A 208 -13.24 -38.16 16.70
C ALA A 208 -12.18 -39.26 16.87
N ALA A 209 -10.95 -38.89 17.28
CA ALA A 209 -9.88 -39.84 17.53
C ALA A 209 -10.17 -40.81 18.68
N THR A 210 -10.91 -40.40 19.73
CA THR A 210 -11.33 -41.32 20.79
C THR A 210 -12.43 -42.28 20.31
N LEU A 211 -13.40 -41.79 19.54
CA LEU A 211 -14.43 -42.63 18.93
C LEU A 211 -13.84 -43.65 17.96
N ASP A 212 -12.88 -43.25 17.12
CA ASP A 212 -12.21 -44.17 16.20
C ASP A 212 -11.46 -45.29 16.94
N LYS A 213 -10.83 -44.97 18.09
CA LYS A 213 -10.20 -45.98 18.95
C LYS A 213 -11.22 -46.94 19.55
N GLN A 214 -12.39 -46.44 19.96
CA GLN A 214 -13.48 -47.26 20.49
C GLN A 214 -14.06 -48.18 19.41
N ILE A 215 -14.31 -47.65 18.21
CA ILE A 215 -14.77 -48.42 17.05
C ILE A 215 -13.77 -49.52 16.72
N ALA A 216 -12.47 -49.20 16.65
CA ALA A 216 -11.43 -50.20 16.39
C ALA A 216 -11.36 -51.28 17.48
N ALA A 217 -11.53 -50.91 18.76
CA ALA A 217 -11.56 -51.86 19.87
C ALA A 217 -12.78 -52.80 19.77
N LEU A 218 -13.96 -52.25 19.50
CA LEU A 218 -15.19 -53.04 19.32
C LEU A 218 -15.09 -53.95 18.09
N GLN A 219 -14.58 -53.46 16.96
CA GLN A 219 -14.34 -54.26 15.77
C GLN A 219 -13.37 -55.42 16.02
N ARG A 220 -12.37 -55.25 16.91
CA ARG A 220 -11.47 -56.35 17.31
C ARG A 220 -12.14 -57.37 18.23
N GLN A 221 -13.07 -56.95 19.08
CA GLN A 221 -13.80 -57.84 19.99
C GLN A 221 -14.93 -58.60 19.31
N MET A 222 -15.50 -58.03 18.25
CA MET A 222 -16.68 -58.57 17.57
C MET A 222 -16.50 -60.01 17.05
N PRO A 223 -15.39 -60.40 16.40
CA PRO A 223 -15.20 -61.77 15.93
C PRO A 223 -15.14 -62.80 17.07
N ALA A 224 -14.56 -62.44 18.21
CA ALA A 224 -14.51 -63.32 19.37
C ALA A 224 -15.92 -63.54 19.94
N LYS A 225 -16.72 -62.48 20.04
CA LYS A 225 -18.12 -62.56 20.47
C LYS A 225 -19.00 -63.33 19.49
N ILE A 226 -18.79 -63.18 18.18
CA ILE A 226 -19.47 -64.02 17.17
C ILE A 226 -19.15 -65.49 17.39
N ARG A 227 -17.87 -65.84 17.60
CA ARG A 227 -17.48 -67.24 17.88
C ARG A 227 -18.10 -67.76 19.17
N GLU A 228 -18.15 -66.95 20.24
CA GLU A 228 -18.83 -67.32 21.49
C GLU A 228 -20.33 -67.58 21.24
N CYS A 229 -21.03 -66.70 20.51
CA CYS A 229 -22.43 -66.90 20.15
C CYS A 229 -22.62 -68.19 19.33
N GLU A 230 -21.82 -68.40 18.29
CA GLU A 230 -21.88 -69.63 17.47
C GLU A 230 -21.64 -70.90 18.30
N MET A 231 -20.75 -70.85 19.30
CA MET A 231 -20.53 -71.98 20.21
C MET A 231 -21.77 -72.24 21.07
N THR A 232 -22.36 -71.18 21.64
CA THR A 232 -23.59 -71.32 22.43
C THR A 232 -24.79 -71.78 21.60
N GLU A 233 -24.88 -71.37 20.32
CA GLU A 233 -25.89 -71.85 19.37
C GLU A 233 -25.73 -73.35 19.09
N ARG A 234 -24.49 -73.81 18.87
CA ARG A 234 -24.21 -75.26 18.70
C ARG A 234 -24.55 -76.06 19.95
N GLU A 235 -24.28 -75.53 21.14
CA GLU A 235 -24.66 -76.16 22.41
C GLU A 235 -26.19 -76.21 22.58
N LEU A 236 -26.90 -75.14 22.24
CA LEU A 236 -28.36 -75.09 22.21
C LEU A 236 -28.93 -76.14 21.26
N ASP A 237 -28.43 -76.22 20.02
CA ASP A 237 -28.87 -77.21 19.03
C ASP A 237 -28.70 -78.65 19.55
N ALA A 238 -27.58 -78.93 20.23
CA ALA A 238 -27.32 -80.25 20.83
C ALA A 238 -28.30 -80.55 21.98
N LEU A 239 -28.58 -79.56 22.82
CA LEU A 239 -29.56 -79.68 23.91
C LEU A 239 -30.99 -79.84 23.39
N GLU A 240 -31.36 -79.15 22.30
CA GLU A 240 -32.66 -79.29 21.64
C GLU A 240 -32.85 -80.67 21.01
N LYS A 241 -31.81 -81.22 20.35
CA LYS A 241 -31.80 -82.61 19.88
C LYS A 241 -31.96 -83.60 21.03
N ARG A 242 -31.22 -83.41 22.12
CA ARG A 242 -31.36 -84.27 23.30
C ARG A 242 -32.74 -84.15 23.93
N ARG A 243 -33.33 -82.95 23.96
CA ARG A 243 -34.70 -82.72 24.44
C ARG A 243 -35.71 -83.43 23.54
N SER A 244 -35.57 -83.37 22.22
CA SER A 244 -36.48 -84.03 21.28
C SER A 244 -36.35 -85.56 21.32
N GLU A 245 -35.14 -86.09 21.51
CA GLU A 245 -34.90 -87.52 21.77
C GLU A 245 -35.54 -87.96 23.09
N VAL A 246 -35.34 -87.22 24.19
CA VAL A 246 -35.96 -87.56 25.48
C VAL A 246 -37.47 -87.40 25.44
N SER A 247 -38.01 -86.38 24.76
CA SER A 247 -39.46 -86.20 24.63
C SER A 247 -40.09 -87.26 23.72
N SER A 248 -39.43 -87.66 22.63
CA SER A 248 -39.87 -88.78 21.79
C SER A 248 -39.80 -90.11 22.55
N ALA A 249 -38.72 -90.39 23.30
CA ALA A 249 -38.63 -91.55 24.17
C ALA A 249 -39.70 -91.55 25.27
N ALA A 250 -39.96 -90.40 25.90
CA ALA A 250 -40.99 -90.26 26.92
C ALA A 250 -42.41 -90.42 26.35
N SER A 251 -42.68 -89.86 25.17
CA SER A 251 -43.96 -90.03 24.47
C SER A 251 -44.15 -91.45 23.95
N ALA A 252 -43.10 -92.13 23.49
CA ALA A 252 -43.14 -93.55 23.16
C ALA A 252 -43.41 -94.40 24.41
N ALA A 253 -42.75 -94.11 25.54
CA ALA A 253 -43.02 -94.77 26.82
C ALA A 253 -44.46 -94.49 27.32
N ARG A 254 -44.99 -93.29 27.08
CA ARG A 254 -46.40 -92.96 27.36
C ARG A 254 -47.35 -93.72 26.44
N LYS A 255 -47.09 -93.79 25.13
CA LYS A 255 -47.87 -94.58 24.18
C LYS A 255 -47.84 -96.06 24.51
N VAL A 256 -46.69 -96.62 24.90
CA VAL A 256 -46.60 -98.00 25.39
C VAL A 256 -47.44 -98.19 26.66
N LYS A 257 -47.59 -97.18 27.53
CA LYS A 257 -48.52 -97.23 28.66
C LYS A 257 -49.99 -97.07 28.27
N GLU A 258 -50.31 -96.23 27.28
CA GLU A 258 -51.68 -95.91 26.85
C GLU A 258 -52.27 -96.97 25.89
N ASP A 259 -51.47 -97.50 24.97
CA ASP A 259 -51.84 -98.57 24.02
C ASP A 259 -51.89 -99.96 24.70
N GLY A 260 -51.83 -100.01 26.03
CA GLY A 260 -51.92 -101.26 26.78
C GLY A 260 -50.72 -102.15 26.51
N GLY A 261 -49.52 -101.61 26.73
CA GLY A 261 -48.31 -102.40 26.89
C GLY A 261 -48.57 -103.48 27.91
N ARG A 262 -48.89 -104.68 27.43
CA ARG A 262 -48.94 -105.88 28.24
C ARG A 262 -47.54 -106.00 28.80
N ASP A 263 -47.43 -105.62 30.05
CA ASP A 263 -46.21 -105.69 30.79
C ASP A 263 -45.77 -107.15 30.66
N GLU A 264 -44.74 -107.44 29.86
CA GLU A 264 -44.23 -108.80 29.74
C GLU A 264 -43.87 -109.34 31.14
N LEU A 265 -43.60 -108.42 32.09
CA LEU A 265 -43.49 -108.66 33.52
C LEU A 265 -44.83 -109.02 34.20
N GLU A 266 -45.96 -108.39 33.88
CA GLU A 266 -47.28 -108.83 34.39
C GLU A 266 -47.79 -110.09 33.69
N GLU A 267 -47.55 -110.31 32.40
CA GLU A 267 -47.88 -111.58 31.74
C GLU A 267 -47.04 -112.73 32.30
N LYS A 268 -45.72 -112.53 32.49
CA LYS A 268 -44.88 -113.48 33.24
C LYS A 268 -45.38 -113.63 34.68
N GLY A 269 -45.75 -112.55 35.35
CA GLY A 269 -46.29 -112.60 36.72
C GLY A 269 -47.62 -113.33 36.84
N ARG A 270 -48.53 -113.17 35.87
CA ARG A 270 -49.79 -113.91 35.79
C ARG A 270 -49.56 -115.37 35.44
N TRP A 271 -48.62 -115.66 34.52
CA TRP A 271 -48.22 -117.03 34.19
C TRP A 271 -47.57 -117.74 35.40
N TYR A 272 -46.70 -117.07 36.15
CA TYR A 272 -46.13 -117.61 37.38
C TYR A 272 -47.20 -117.83 38.46
N ARG A 273 -48.19 -116.94 38.61
CA ARG A 273 -49.32 -117.15 39.53
C ARG A 273 -50.25 -118.27 39.09
N SER A 274 -50.55 -118.41 37.80
CA SER A 274 -51.38 -119.51 37.31
C SER A 274 -50.63 -120.85 37.38
N ALA A 275 -49.32 -120.85 37.12
CA ALA A 275 -48.46 -122.00 37.38
C ALA A 275 -48.41 -122.35 38.88
N GLU A 276 -48.38 -121.36 39.78
CA GLU A 276 -48.46 -121.56 41.22
C GLU A 276 -49.82 -122.16 41.64
N ILE A 277 -50.93 -121.69 41.07
CA ILE A 277 -52.27 -122.22 41.35
C ILE A 277 -52.42 -123.66 40.83
N VAL A 278 -51.95 -123.96 39.62
CA VAL A 278 -51.98 -125.33 39.07
C VAL A 278 -51.08 -126.28 39.87
N LEU A 279 -49.92 -125.80 40.33
CA LEU A 279 -49.06 -126.54 41.25
C LEU A 279 -49.71 -126.75 42.62
N LYS A 280 -50.48 -125.78 43.13
CA LYS A 280 -51.27 -125.91 44.36
C LYS A 280 -52.47 -126.86 44.19
N GLU A 281 -53.12 -126.93 43.03
CA GLU A 281 -54.21 -127.88 42.75
C GLU A 281 -53.72 -129.31 42.48
N MET A 282 -52.52 -129.49 41.93
CA MET A 282 -51.90 -130.82 41.76
C MET A 282 -51.30 -131.38 43.05
N VAL A 283 -51.12 -130.55 44.07
CA VAL A 283 -50.58 -130.93 45.37
C VAL A 283 -51.68 -130.67 46.40
N ASP A 284 -52.59 -131.63 46.52
CA ASP A 284 -53.67 -131.71 47.52
C ASP A 284 -53.08 -131.54 48.93
N VAL A 285 -53.06 -130.31 49.45
CA VAL A 285 -52.69 -129.99 50.84
C VAL A 285 -53.55 -128.82 51.33
N ASP A 286 -54.55 -129.16 52.12
CA ASP A 286 -55.21 -128.27 53.08
C ASP A 286 -54.16 -127.68 54.05
N ALA A 287 -54.04 -126.33 54.07
CA ALA A 287 -53.72 -125.50 55.24
C ALA A 287 -53.60 -124.01 54.85
#